data_AF-A0A7S1DHA9-F1
#
_entry.id   AF-A0A7S1DHA9-F1
#
_cell.length_a   1.000
_cell.length_b   1.000
_cell.length_c   1.000
_cell.angle_alpha   90.00
_cell.angle_beta   90.00
_cell.angle_gamma   90.00
#
_symmetry.space_group_name_H-M   'P 1'
#
loop_
_entity.id
_entity.type
_entity.pdbx_description
1 polymer ?
#
loop_
_entity_poly.entity_id
_entity_poly.type
_entity_poly.pdbx_seq_one_letter_code
_entity_poly.pdbx_strand_id
1 'polypeptide(L)'
;GGEHRLYAADYDPVKDACWREGQDTPFLHLSRCFGLIESERGRLKVCLALCNMYRSVMALSPQDLLPALYMTMGRIAAPHENLELQVGGSAISEAIRETTGVSKGKLSSLYKELGDAGDVAQECRTTQRLLLPPSPLTVRGVF
;
A
#
# COMPACT_ATOMS: atom_id res chain seq x y z
N GLY A 1 15.18 -7.78 -1.85
CA GLY A 1 15.91 -7.76 -0.56
C GLY A 1 16.30 -6.37 -0.12
N GLY A 2 15.35 -5.41 -0.04
CA GLY A 2 15.56 -4.08 0.54
C GLY A 2 14.61 -3.77 1.72
N GLU A 3 13.86 -4.79 2.16
CA GLU A 3 12.67 -4.69 3.03
C GLU A 3 12.96 -4.32 4.49
N HIS A 4 14.21 -4.04 4.86
CA HIS A 4 14.60 -3.75 6.25
C HIS A 4 15.34 -2.43 6.44
N ARG A 5 15.61 -1.67 5.37
CA ARG A 5 16.44 -0.46 5.49
C ARG A 5 15.64 0.81 5.77
N LEU A 6 14.31 0.78 5.72
CA LEU A 6 13.50 1.97 6.06
C LEU A 6 13.70 2.42 7.52
N TYR A 7 14.08 1.52 8.44
CA TYR A 7 14.48 1.88 9.81
C TYR A 7 15.97 2.23 9.97
N ALA A 8 16.76 2.17 8.89
CA ALA A 8 18.18 2.44 8.95
C ALA A 8 18.45 3.95 9.03
N ALA A 9 19.32 4.35 9.95
CA ALA A 9 19.75 5.74 10.08
C ALA A 9 20.64 6.18 8.90
N ASP A 10 21.40 5.23 8.33
CA ASP A 10 22.26 5.37 7.15
C ASP A 10 21.51 5.08 5.84
N TYR A 11 20.18 5.21 5.81
CA TYR A 11 19.37 4.97 4.62
C TYR A 11 19.76 5.91 3.47
N ASP A 12 20.09 5.30 2.32
CA ASP A 12 20.41 5.98 1.06
C ASP A 12 19.16 5.97 0.16
N PRO A 13 18.54 7.14 -0.12
CA PRO A 13 17.26 7.21 -0.83
C PRO A 13 17.31 6.76 -2.29
N VAL A 14 18.49 6.59 -2.86
CA VAL A 14 18.65 6.11 -4.24
C VAL A 14 19.01 4.63 -4.23
N LYS A 15 19.97 4.21 -3.39
CA LYS A 15 20.46 2.82 -3.39
C LYS A 15 19.56 1.84 -2.67
N ASP A 16 18.87 2.31 -1.62
CA ASP A 16 18.02 1.46 -0.79
C ASP A 16 16.56 1.46 -1.27
N ALA A 17 16.24 2.21 -2.32
CA ALA A 17 14.94 2.18 -2.99
C ALA A 17 14.78 0.93 -3.87
N CYS A 18 13.52 0.54 -4.14
CA CYS A 18 13.21 -0.63 -4.96
C CYS A 18 12.95 -0.31 -6.45
N TRP A 19 13.25 0.91 -6.90
CA TRP A 19 13.11 1.35 -8.29
C TRP A 19 14.24 2.33 -8.66
N ARG A 20 14.27 2.75 -9.93
CA ARG A 20 15.29 3.67 -10.47
C ARG A 20 14.72 5.05 -10.72
N GLU A 21 15.61 6.04 -10.78
CA GLU A 21 15.28 7.42 -11.14
C GLU A 21 14.51 7.47 -12.46
N GLY A 22 13.46 8.29 -12.49
CA GLY A 22 12.59 8.46 -13.66
C GLY A 22 11.55 7.35 -13.85
N GLN A 23 11.58 6.27 -13.07
CA GLN A 23 10.48 5.30 -13.03
C GLN A 23 9.37 5.80 -12.10
N ASP A 24 8.15 5.31 -12.32
CA ASP A 24 7.04 5.55 -11.41
C ASP A 24 7.30 4.82 -10.08
N THR A 25 6.99 5.47 -8.97
CA THR A 25 7.11 4.89 -7.63
C THR A 25 6.23 3.65 -7.54
N PRO A 26 6.78 2.46 -7.28
CA PRO A 26 5.99 1.26 -7.07
C PRO A 26 5.12 1.42 -5.84
N PHE A 27 3.82 1.10 -5.94
CA PHE A 27 2.92 1.10 -4.78
C PHE A 27 3.44 0.17 -3.67
N LEU A 28 4.15 -0.90 -4.05
CA LEU A 28 4.84 -1.82 -3.15
C LEU A 28 5.79 -1.12 -2.17
N HIS A 29 6.42 0.01 -2.54
CA HIS A 29 7.29 0.76 -1.62
C HIS A 29 6.51 1.33 -0.45
N LEU A 30 5.33 1.91 -0.73
CA LEU A 30 4.41 2.42 0.29
C LEU A 30 3.82 1.27 1.11
N SER A 31 3.32 0.21 0.46
CA SER A 31 2.72 -0.94 1.15
C SER A 31 3.70 -1.59 2.13
N ARG A 32 4.98 -1.72 1.75
CA ARG A 32 6.03 -2.21 2.65
C ARG A 32 6.25 -1.27 3.83
N CYS A 33 6.28 0.04 3.60
CA CYS A 33 6.39 1.01 4.68
C CYS A 33 5.19 0.90 5.64
N PHE A 34 3.97 0.77 5.12
CA PHE A 34 2.75 0.64 5.91
C PHE A 34 2.77 -0.63 6.78
N GLY A 35 3.12 -1.79 6.22
CA GLY A 35 3.25 -3.02 7.01
C GLY A 35 4.36 -2.95 8.07
N LEU A 36 5.46 -2.23 7.80
CA LEU A 36 6.51 -2.01 8.81
C LEU A 36 6.02 -1.17 9.98
N ILE A 37 5.31 -0.06 9.71
CA ILE A 37 4.88 0.87 10.76
C ILE A 37 3.66 0.38 11.53
N GLU A 38 2.83 -0.49 10.94
CA GLU A 38 1.65 -1.07 11.56
C GLU A 38 1.99 -1.85 12.85
N SER A 39 3.11 -2.57 12.86
CA SER A 39 3.58 -3.32 14.03
C SER A 39 4.51 -2.53 14.97
N GLU A 40 4.89 -1.30 14.61
CA GLU A 40 5.85 -0.49 15.36
C GLU A 40 5.15 0.47 16.34
N ARG A 41 5.56 0.42 17.61
CA ARG A 41 4.98 1.24 18.70
C ARG A 41 5.76 2.53 18.93
N GLY A 42 7.02 2.59 18.50
CA GLY A 42 7.90 3.74 18.67
C GLY A 42 7.66 4.81 17.61
N ARG A 43 7.06 5.94 18.01
CA ARG A 43 6.79 7.09 17.12
C ARG A 43 8.04 7.55 16.34
N LEU A 44 9.22 7.55 16.96
CA LEU A 44 10.46 7.94 16.29
C LEU A 44 10.83 7.01 15.13
N LYS A 45 10.64 5.70 15.29
CA LYS A 45 10.90 4.73 14.23
C LYS A 45 9.87 4.82 13.12
N VAL A 46 8.58 5.00 13.46
CA VAL A 46 7.52 5.27 12.48
C VAL A 46 7.87 6.51 11.64
N CYS A 47 8.25 7.61 12.29
CA CYS A 47 8.70 8.81 11.61
C CYS A 47 9.92 8.55 10.73
N LEU A 48 10.93 7.81 11.21
CA LEU A 48 12.11 7.48 10.43
C LEU A 48 11.77 6.68 9.17
N ALA A 49 10.93 5.65 9.28
CA ALA A 49 10.51 4.85 8.14
C ALA A 49 9.73 5.67 7.10
N LEU A 50 8.78 6.49 7.53
CA LEU A 50 8.05 7.39 6.64
C LEU A 50 8.98 8.41 5.98
N CYS A 51 9.88 9.03 6.75
CA CYS A 51 10.88 9.95 6.21
C CYS A 51 11.76 9.28 5.15
N ASN A 52 12.28 8.09 5.42
CA ASN A 52 13.10 7.35 4.47
C ASN A 52 12.29 6.94 3.22
N MET A 53 11.04 6.51 3.40
CA MET A 53 10.12 6.21 2.30
C MET A 53 9.96 7.44 1.38
N TYR A 54 9.63 8.61 1.95
CA TYR A 54 9.44 9.85 1.20
C TYR A 54 10.74 10.38 0.59
N ARG A 55 11.89 10.25 1.26
CA ARG A 55 13.19 10.67 0.70
C ARG A 55 13.47 9.97 -0.63
N SER A 56 13.13 8.69 -0.76
CA SER A 56 13.27 7.95 -2.02
C SER A 56 12.29 8.40 -3.08
N VAL A 57 11.03 8.66 -2.71
CA VAL A 57 10.03 9.23 -3.63
C VAL A 57 10.50 10.58 -4.16
N MET A 58 10.97 11.47 -3.29
CA MET A 58 11.50 12.78 -3.67
C MET A 58 12.73 12.69 -4.57
N ALA A 59 13.64 11.76 -4.28
CA ALA A 59 14.89 11.62 -5.02
C ALA A 59 14.70 10.99 -6.42
N LEU A 60 13.78 10.05 -6.56
CA LEU A 60 13.65 9.23 -7.76
C LEU A 60 12.45 9.61 -8.64
N SER A 61 11.38 10.10 -8.03
CA SER A 61 10.06 10.30 -8.67
C SER A 61 9.27 11.43 -7.98
N PRO A 62 9.78 12.68 -7.93
CA PRO A 62 9.19 13.76 -7.13
C PRO A 62 7.72 14.07 -7.45
N GLN A 63 7.27 13.78 -8.67
CA GLN A 63 5.87 13.91 -9.10
C GLN A 63 4.91 12.97 -8.35
N ASP A 64 5.42 11.88 -7.76
CA ASP A 64 4.63 10.90 -7.00
C ASP A 64 4.48 11.28 -5.53
N LEU A 65 5.18 12.32 -5.07
CA LEU A 65 5.20 12.71 -3.65
C LEU A 65 3.81 13.09 -3.13
N LEU A 66 3.07 13.89 -3.89
CA LEU A 66 1.76 14.36 -3.47
C LEU A 66 0.73 13.21 -3.41
N PRO A 67 0.60 12.36 -4.45
CA PRO A 67 -0.17 11.12 -4.37
C PRO A 67 0.21 10.22 -3.18
N ALA A 68 1.51 10.02 -2.94
CA ALA A 68 2.00 9.21 -1.83
C ALA A 68 1.58 9.78 -0.45
N LEU A 69 1.62 11.10 -0.31
CA LEU A 69 1.22 11.80 0.91
C LEU A 69 -0.28 11.62 1.18
N TYR A 70 -1.11 11.81 0.15
CA TYR A 70 -2.55 11.63 0.28
C TYR A 70 -2.92 10.19 0.66
N MET A 71 -2.34 9.19 0.00
CA MET A 71 -2.57 7.78 0.35
C MET A 71 -2.14 7.46 1.78
N THR A 72 -1.00 7.98 2.24
CA THR A 72 -0.54 7.80 3.64
C THR A 72 -1.52 8.39 4.65
N MET A 73 -2.26 9.43 4.27
CA MET A 73 -3.30 10.04 5.10
C MET A 73 -4.68 9.37 4.95
N GLY A 74 -4.80 8.33 4.10
CA GLY A 74 -6.08 7.73 3.76
C GLY A 74 -7.01 8.67 2.99
N ARG A 75 -6.45 9.55 2.16
CA ARG A 75 -7.19 10.56 1.38
C ARG A 75 -6.96 10.38 -0.11
N ILE A 76 -7.95 10.82 -0.90
CA ILE A 76 -7.90 10.80 -2.38
C ILE A 76 -7.85 12.21 -2.99
N ALA A 77 -7.93 13.26 -2.18
CA ALA A 77 -7.94 14.65 -2.62
C ALA A 77 -7.56 15.60 -1.49
N ALA A 78 -7.44 16.90 -1.80
CA ALA A 78 -7.19 17.91 -0.80
C ALA A 78 -8.40 18.04 0.18
N PRO A 79 -8.16 18.35 1.47
CA PRO A 79 -9.21 18.46 2.47
C PRO A 79 -10.37 19.40 2.10
N HIS A 80 -10.09 20.43 1.31
CA HIS A 80 -11.07 21.45 0.93
C HIS A 80 -11.91 21.08 -0.30
N GLU A 81 -11.51 20.04 -1.03
CA GLU A 81 -12.23 19.56 -2.22
C GLU A 81 -13.43 18.66 -1.83
N ASN A 82 -13.52 18.23 -0.57
CA ASN A 82 -14.58 17.36 -0.03
C ASN A 82 -14.87 16.14 -0.92
N LEU A 83 -13.84 15.58 -1.57
CA LEU A 83 -13.96 14.39 -2.39
C LEU A 83 -13.83 13.15 -1.51
N GLU A 84 -14.83 12.28 -1.57
CA GLU A 84 -14.85 10.98 -0.90
C GLU A 84 -14.97 9.87 -1.93
N LEU A 85 -14.34 8.72 -1.67
CA LEU A 85 -14.38 7.55 -2.57
C LEU A 85 -15.79 6.94 -2.64
N GLN A 86 -16.64 7.20 -1.63
CA GLN A 86 -18.00 6.65 -1.51
C GLN A 86 -18.07 5.11 -1.61
N VAL A 87 -17.01 4.42 -1.20
CA VAL A 87 -16.94 2.95 -1.19
C VAL A 87 -17.14 2.44 0.24
N GLY A 88 -18.26 1.75 0.45
CA GLY A 88 -18.61 1.11 1.73
C GLY A 88 -18.22 -0.38 1.79
N GLY A 89 -18.34 -0.98 2.98
CA GLY A 89 -17.94 -2.37 3.22
C GLY A 89 -18.66 -3.41 2.34
N SER A 90 -19.90 -3.15 1.93
CA SER A 90 -20.63 -4.03 1.00
C SER A 90 -20.03 -4.03 -0.41
N ALA A 91 -19.69 -2.85 -0.93
CA ALA A 91 -19.02 -2.71 -2.22
C ALA A 91 -17.63 -3.36 -2.22
N ILE A 92 -16.88 -3.21 -1.14
CA ILE A 92 -15.58 -3.87 -0.95
C ILE A 92 -15.75 -5.39 -0.94
N SER A 93 -16.70 -5.91 -0.15
CA SER A 93 -16.97 -7.35 -0.07
C SER A 93 -17.36 -7.95 -1.42
N GLU A 94 -18.19 -7.24 -2.18
CA GLU A 94 -18.61 -7.65 -3.51
C GLU A 94 -17.42 -7.66 -4.47
N ALA A 95 -16.60 -6.60 -4.48
CA ALA A 95 -15.41 -6.51 -5.31
C ALA A 95 -14.40 -7.63 -5.02
N ILE A 96 -14.13 -7.94 -3.75
CA ILE A 96 -13.27 -9.08 -3.37
C ILE A 96 -13.88 -10.37 -3.92
N ARG A 97 -15.19 -10.57 -3.76
CA ARG A 97 -15.86 -11.79 -4.22
C ARG A 97 -15.76 -11.97 -5.74
N GLU A 98 -16.04 -10.91 -6.49
CA GLU A 98 -16.01 -10.92 -7.96
C GLU A 98 -14.60 -11.12 -8.49
N THR A 99 -13.63 -10.40 -7.92
CA THR A 99 -12.23 -10.48 -8.37
C THR A 99 -11.55 -11.78 -7.96
N THR A 100 -11.94 -12.37 -6.82
CA THR A 100 -11.29 -13.58 -6.28
C THR A 100 -12.01 -14.89 -6.61
N GLY A 101 -13.30 -14.83 -6.93
CA GLY A 101 -14.16 -16.00 -7.16
C GLY A 101 -14.56 -16.74 -5.87
N VAL A 102 -14.27 -16.18 -4.70
CA VAL A 102 -14.57 -16.78 -3.39
C VAL A 102 -16.09 -16.78 -3.13
N SER A 103 -16.62 -17.81 -2.47
CA SER A 103 -18.04 -17.84 -2.11
C SER A 103 -18.36 -16.88 -0.95
N LYS A 104 -19.60 -16.39 -0.87
CA LYS A 104 -20.07 -15.54 0.24
C LYS A 104 -19.86 -16.19 1.61
N GLY A 105 -20.05 -17.51 1.70
CA GLY A 105 -19.84 -18.27 2.93
C GLY A 105 -18.37 -18.26 3.38
N LYS A 106 -17.43 -18.56 2.46
CA LYS A 106 -16.00 -18.50 2.75
C LYS A 106 -15.55 -17.08 3.11
N LEU A 107 -16.03 -16.07 2.39
CA LEU A 107 -15.71 -14.67 2.67
C LEU A 107 -16.17 -14.27 4.08
N SER A 108 -17.39 -14.64 4.47
CA SER A 108 -17.90 -14.36 5.82
C SER A 108 -17.12 -15.09 6.92
N SER A 109 -16.64 -16.31 6.67
CA SER A 109 -15.78 -17.02 7.62
C SER A 109 -14.42 -16.32 7.78
N LEU A 110 -13.79 -15.91 6.67
CA LEU A 110 -12.52 -15.17 6.71
C LEU A 110 -12.66 -13.83 7.44
N TYR A 111 -13.75 -13.09 7.23
CA TYR A 111 -14.01 -11.86 7.98
C TYR A 111 -14.13 -12.10 9.48
N LYS A 112 -14.74 -13.20 9.91
CA LYS A 112 -14.84 -13.55 11.34
C LYS A 112 -13.49 -13.92 11.95
N GLU A 113 -12.60 -14.49 11.15
CA GLU A 113 -11.27 -14.95 11.58
C GLU A 113 -10.25 -13.80 11.62
N LEU A 114 -10.18 -13.02 10.54
CA LEU A 114 -9.15 -12.00 10.34
C LEU A 114 -9.57 -10.61 10.85
N GLY A 115 -10.87 -10.31 10.86
CA GLY A 115 -11.40 -9.07 11.43
C GLY A 115 -11.24 -7.81 10.56
N ASP A 116 -10.38 -7.83 9.53
CA ASP A 116 -10.16 -6.70 8.61
C ASP A 116 -10.35 -7.08 7.13
N ALA A 117 -10.83 -6.13 6.32
CA ALA A 117 -11.09 -6.35 4.89
C ALA A 117 -9.81 -6.50 4.05
N GLY A 118 -8.73 -5.81 4.42
CA GLY A 118 -7.42 -5.92 3.78
C GLY A 118 -6.82 -7.30 3.94
N ASP A 119 -6.83 -7.84 5.16
CA ASP A 119 -6.35 -9.20 5.44
C ASP A 119 -7.17 -10.25 4.68
N VAL A 120 -8.50 -10.10 4.68
CA VAL A 120 -9.40 -10.98 3.91
C VAL A 120 -9.09 -10.91 2.41
N ALA A 121 -8.88 -9.71 1.86
CA ALA A 121 -8.53 -9.54 0.45
C ALA A 121 -7.18 -10.19 0.10
N GLN A 122 -6.17 -10.02 0.97
CA GLN A 122 -4.85 -10.61 0.81
C GLN A 122 -4.90 -12.14 0.81
N GLU A 123 -5.64 -12.74 1.76
CA GLU A 123 -5.81 -14.19 1.85
C GLU A 123 -6.55 -14.75 0.63
N CYS A 124 -7.62 -14.09 0.19
CA CYS A 124 -8.38 -14.49 -1.00
C CYS A 124 -7.52 -14.39 -2.27
N ARG A 125 -6.69 -13.34 -2.40
CA ARG A 125 -5.80 -13.14 -3.55
C ARG A 125 -4.70 -14.19 -3.63
N THR A 126 -4.11 -14.57 -2.49
CA THR A 126 -3.02 -15.57 -2.43
C THR A 126 -3.49 -16.95 -2.92
N THR A 127 -4.78 -17.25 -2.79
CA THR A 127 -5.38 -18.50 -3.27
C THR A 127 -5.61 -18.52 -4.79
N GLN A 128 -5.59 -17.38 -5.48
CA GLN A 128 -5.83 -17.32 -6.92
C GLN A 128 -4.59 -17.68 -7.74
N ARG A 129 -4.71 -18.68 -8.61
CA ARG A 129 -3.66 -19.02 -9.58
C ARG A 129 -3.80 -18.19 -10.85
N LEU A 130 -2.80 -17.35 -11.13
CA LEU A 130 -2.72 -16.59 -12.38
C LEU A 130 -1.78 -17.27 -13.38
N LEU A 131 -2.09 -17.16 -14.68
CA LEU A 131 -1.22 -17.65 -15.75
C LEU A 131 0.04 -16.78 -15.91
N LEU A 132 -0.08 -15.48 -15.65
CA LEU A 132 1.00 -14.50 -15.67
C LEU A 132 0.86 -13.54 -14.48
N PRO A 133 1.96 -13.06 -13.90
CA PRO A 133 1.90 -12.02 -12.88
C PRO A 133 1.36 -10.71 -13.50
N PRO A 134 0.48 -9.98 -12.79
CA PRO A 134 0.00 -8.68 -13.27
C PRO A 134 1.14 -7.65 -13.27
N SER A 135 0.97 -6.60 -14.06
CA SER A 135 1.89 -5.46 -14.03
C SER A 135 1.93 -4.86 -12.62
N PRO A 136 3.12 -4.51 -12.07
CA PRO A 136 3.22 -3.89 -10.77
C PRO A 136 2.41 -2.61 -10.68
N LEU A 137 1.69 -2.43 -9.56
CA LEU A 137 0.97 -1.20 -9.28
C LEU A 137 1.94 -0.05 -8.99
N THR A 138 1.61 1.14 -9.46
CA THR A 138 2.36 2.38 -9.19
C THR A 138 1.55 3.32 -8.32
N VAL A 139 2.22 4.22 -7.61
CA VAL A 139 1.58 5.23 -6.75
C VAL A 139 0.55 6.06 -7.51
N ARG A 140 0.91 6.58 -8.69
CA ARG A 140 0.00 7.31 -9.58
C ARG A 140 -1.07 6.45 -10.25
N GLY A 141 -0.84 5.14 -10.38
CA GLY A 141 -1.83 4.23 -10.95
C GLY A 141 -2.93 3.84 -9.95
N VAL A 142 -2.61 3.90 -8.65
CA VAL A 142 -3.54 3.59 -7.56
C VAL A 142 -4.28 4.84 -7.07
N PHE A 143 -3.59 5.99 -7.02
CA PHE A 143 -4.15 7.30 -6.65
C PHE A 143 -4.93 7.92 -7.81
#